data_AF-A0A4R5C7T9-F1
#
_entry.id   AF-A0A4R5C7T9-F1
#
_cell.length_a   1.000
_cell.length_b   1.000
_cell.length_c   1.000
_cell.angle_alpha   90.00
_cell.angle_beta   90.00
_cell.angle_gamma   90.00
#
_symmetry.space_group_name_H-M   'P 1'
#
loop_
_entity.id
_entity.type
_entity.pdbx_description
1 polymer ?
#
loop_
_entity_poly.entity_id
_entity_poly.type
_entity_poly.pdbx_seq_one_letter_code
_entity_poly.pdbx_strand_id
1 'polypeptide(L)'
;MRAASRARLFLAGLAVRHSMSWRAVLRPGAAVGEGAGVHGRRAALPVTATDHLDALAHALTAVGWSASPRYDQHPALLRVVAPELPGVGESVRVKAGVGGVPWFISSTGDPLAPCHDLTGACATIAARLGPFAAAARTGAEEGGRSV
;
A
#
# COMPACT_ATOMS: atom_id res chain seq x y z
N MET A 1 -37.12 28.14 -19.04
CA MET A 1 -37.93 27.58 -17.92
C MET A 1 -37.27 26.29 -17.43
N ARG A 2 -36.91 26.24 -16.12
CA ARG A 2 -36.48 25.09 -15.29
C ARG A 2 -35.21 24.35 -15.75
N ALA A 3 -34.00 24.63 -15.27
CA ALA A 3 -33.45 24.53 -13.90
C ALA A 3 -33.65 23.15 -13.25
N ALA A 4 -32.58 22.37 -13.16
CA ALA A 4 -32.42 21.28 -12.21
C ALA A 4 -30.93 21.15 -11.84
N SER A 5 -30.48 22.08 -11.00
CA SER A 5 -29.25 21.96 -10.24
C SER A 5 -29.32 20.72 -9.35
N ARG A 6 -28.33 19.83 -9.45
CA ARG A 6 -28.07 18.85 -8.40
C ARG A 6 -26.78 19.23 -7.70
N ALA A 7 -27.00 19.84 -6.54
CA ALA A 7 -26.02 20.23 -5.55
C ALA A 7 -25.05 19.07 -5.25
N ARG A 8 -23.75 19.32 -5.42
CA ARG A 8 -22.71 18.53 -4.73
C ARG A 8 -22.44 19.25 -3.42
N LEU A 9 -22.95 18.69 -2.34
CA LEU A 9 -22.58 19.08 -0.99
C LEU A 9 -21.07 18.88 -0.83
N PHE A 10 -20.37 19.99 -0.73
CA PHE A 10 -19.04 20.06 -0.13
C PHE A 10 -19.19 19.67 1.34
N LEU A 11 -18.56 18.58 1.73
CA LEU A 11 -18.24 18.31 3.13
C LEU A 11 -16.73 18.33 3.27
N ALA A 12 -16.28 19.49 3.77
CA ALA A 12 -14.97 19.68 4.35
C ALA A 12 -14.79 18.80 5.59
N GLY A 13 -13.55 18.45 5.87
CA GLY A 13 -13.09 18.08 7.20
C GLY A 13 -13.09 16.58 7.49
N LEU A 14 -11.91 15.97 7.54
CA LEU A 14 -11.18 15.86 8.79
C LEU A 14 -9.79 15.25 8.52
N ALA A 15 -8.77 16.00 8.90
CA ALA A 15 -7.45 15.44 9.17
C ALA A 15 -7.59 14.45 10.32
N VAL A 16 -7.50 13.16 10.04
CA VAL A 16 -7.31 12.15 11.08
C VAL A 16 -5.85 11.71 11.04
N ARG A 17 -5.10 12.33 11.94
CA ARG A 17 -3.82 11.83 12.43
C ARG A 17 -4.11 10.62 13.32
N HIS A 18 -3.71 9.43 12.89
CA HIS A 18 -3.36 8.32 13.77
C HIS A 18 -2.00 7.83 13.24
N SER A 19 -0.84 8.05 13.87
CA SER A 19 -0.49 7.88 15.29
C SER A 19 -1.06 6.59 15.87
N MET A 20 -0.61 5.46 15.33
CA MET A 20 -0.57 4.23 16.10
C MET A 20 0.78 4.14 16.80
N SER A 21 0.76 4.63 18.03
CA SER A 21 1.71 4.34 19.08
C SER A 21 1.78 2.84 19.32
N TRP A 22 2.85 2.18 18.87
CA TRP A 22 3.23 0.88 19.40
C TRP A 22 3.83 1.13 20.80
N ARG A 23 2.98 1.06 21.84
CA ARG A 23 3.47 1.09 23.21
C ARG A 23 4.20 -0.21 23.49
N ALA A 24 5.52 -0.10 23.53
CA ALA A 24 6.42 -1.06 24.17
C ALA A 24 5.92 -1.36 25.58
N VAL A 25 5.54 -2.61 25.84
CA VAL A 25 5.48 -3.17 27.19
C VAL A 25 6.92 -3.48 27.59
N LEU A 26 7.59 -2.49 28.19
CA LEU A 26 8.84 -2.72 28.91
C LEU A 26 8.49 -3.45 30.21
N ARG A 27 8.90 -4.73 30.31
CA ARG A 27 9.03 -5.42 31.59
C ARG A 27 10.39 -5.07 32.20
N PRO A 28 10.46 -4.48 33.41
CA PRO A 28 11.68 -4.43 34.18
C PRO A 28 11.80 -5.73 34.99
N GLY A 29 12.88 -6.47 34.76
CA GLY A 29 13.22 -7.67 35.51
C GLY A 29 14.69 -7.97 35.34
N ALA A 30 15.51 -7.27 36.12
CA ALA A 30 16.94 -7.53 36.23
C ALA A 30 17.18 -8.88 36.91
N ALA A 31 18.06 -9.70 36.33
CA ALA A 31 18.88 -10.64 37.08
C ALA A 31 20.14 -10.95 36.29
N VAL A 32 21.27 -10.74 36.98
CA VAL A 32 22.64 -11.07 36.61
C VAL A 32 22.79 -12.53 36.24
N GLY A 33 23.59 -12.79 35.20
CA GLY A 33 24.07 -14.11 34.84
C GLY A 33 24.97 -14.02 33.60
N GLU A 34 26.27 -13.81 33.82
CA GLU A 34 27.28 -14.12 32.81
C GLU A 34 27.23 -15.61 32.48
N GLY A 35 27.22 -15.91 31.19
CA GLY A 35 27.28 -17.28 30.68
C GLY A 35 27.47 -17.20 29.18
N ALA A 36 28.70 -17.45 28.74
CA ALA A 36 29.07 -17.59 27.34
C ALA A 36 28.13 -18.57 26.64
N GLY A 37 27.24 -18.02 25.81
CA GLY A 37 26.32 -18.76 24.97
C GLY A 37 26.44 -18.22 23.56
N VAL A 38 27.01 -19.05 22.69
CA VAL A 38 26.96 -19.00 21.24
C VAL A 38 25.78 -18.15 20.75
N HIS A 39 26.04 -17.13 19.92
CA HIS A 39 24.98 -16.42 19.20
C HIS A 39 24.18 -17.45 18.42
N GLY A 40 23.09 -17.93 19.01
CA GLY A 40 22.10 -18.74 18.34
C GLY A 40 21.73 -17.93 17.12
N ARG A 41 22.08 -18.44 15.93
CA ARG A 41 21.56 -17.92 14.66
C ARG A 41 20.06 -17.92 14.85
N ARG A 42 19.49 -16.77 15.15
CA ARG A 42 18.06 -16.56 15.16
C ARG A 42 17.65 -16.92 13.75
N ALA A 43 17.06 -18.11 13.58
CA ALA A 43 16.52 -18.50 12.29
C ALA A 43 15.60 -17.35 11.89
N ALA A 44 15.98 -16.60 10.85
CA ALA A 44 15.11 -15.59 10.31
C ALA A 44 13.82 -16.33 9.95
N LEU A 45 12.71 -15.94 10.56
CA LEU A 45 11.42 -16.51 10.19
C LEU A 45 11.25 -16.31 8.67
N PRO A 46 10.67 -17.28 7.97
CA PRO A 46 10.47 -17.15 6.53
C PRO A 46 9.65 -15.89 6.25
N VAL A 47 10.14 -15.05 5.33
CA VAL A 47 9.43 -13.83 4.91
C VAL A 47 8.11 -14.24 4.27
N THR A 48 7.03 -13.65 4.77
CA THR A 48 5.67 -13.99 4.36
C THR A 48 5.21 -13.11 3.20
N ALA A 49 4.10 -13.50 2.56
CA ALA A 49 3.45 -12.67 1.55
C ALA A 49 3.01 -11.30 2.12
N THR A 50 2.54 -11.26 3.36
CA THR A 50 2.14 -10.01 4.03
C THR A 50 3.35 -9.11 4.27
N ASP A 51 4.50 -9.65 4.67
CA ASP A 51 5.73 -8.85 4.86
C ASP A 51 6.16 -8.15 3.55
N HIS A 52 6.06 -8.86 2.43
CA HIS A 52 6.34 -8.28 1.11
C HIS A 52 5.31 -7.21 0.71
N LEU A 53 4.04 -7.42 1.01
CA LEU A 53 2.98 -6.44 0.73
C LEU A 53 3.11 -5.20 1.63
N ASP A 54 3.53 -5.35 2.89
CA ASP A 54 3.80 -4.23 3.79
C ASP A 54 4.99 -3.41 3.29
N ALA A 55 6.07 -4.06 2.86
CA ALA A 55 7.22 -3.38 2.25
C ALA A 55 6.82 -2.58 1.00
N LEU A 56 5.97 -3.15 0.15
CA LEU A 56 5.41 -2.45 -1.01
C LEU A 56 4.49 -1.29 -0.61
N ALA A 57 3.63 -1.48 0.40
CA ALA A 57 2.75 -0.44 0.91
C ALA A 57 3.54 0.77 1.41
N HIS A 58 4.61 0.53 2.18
CA HIS A 58 5.50 1.58 2.66
C HIS A 58 6.16 2.34 1.50
N ALA A 59 6.67 1.62 0.50
CA ALA A 59 7.29 2.25 -0.67
C ALA A 59 6.28 3.12 -1.45
N LEU A 60 5.06 2.63 -1.68
CA LEU A 60 3.99 3.36 -2.37
C LEU A 60 3.52 4.59 -1.59
N THR A 61 3.33 4.48 -0.28
CA THR A 61 2.96 5.61 0.56
C THR A 61 4.06 6.68 0.61
N ALA A 62 5.33 6.29 0.58
CA ALA A 62 6.45 7.23 0.53
C ALA A 62 6.45 8.10 -0.75
N VAL A 63 5.89 7.59 -1.85
CA VAL A 63 5.73 8.33 -3.12
C VAL A 63 4.31 8.89 -3.32
N GLY A 64 3.51 8.97 -2.27
CA GLY A 64 2.21 9.66 -2.25
C GLY A 64 1.00 8.81 -2.70
N TRP A 65 1.17 7.51 -2.93
CA TRP A 65 0.05 6.62 -3.23
C TRP A 65 -0.65 6.14 -1.97
N SER A 66 -1.97 6.00 -2.05
CA SER A 66 -2.75 5.39 -0.97
C SER A 66 -2.69 3.87 -1.10
N ALA A 67 -2.20 3.21 -0.06
CA ALA A 67 -2.11 1.76 0.04
C ALA A 67 -2.95 1.26 1.23
N SER A 68 -3.80 0.27 1.00
CA SER A 68 -4.71 -0.30 2.01
C SER A 68 -4.59 -1.82 2.03
N PRO A 69 -4.05 -2.40 3.11
CA PRO A 69 -4.00 -3.84 3.32
C PRO A 69 -5.38 -4.49 3.33
N ARG A 70 -5.45 -5.71 2.79
CA ARG A 70 -6.62 -6.62 2.83
C ARG A 70 -6.12 -8.03 3.15
N TYR A 71 -5.48 -8.17 4.30
CA TYR A 71 -4.78 -9.39 4.71
C TYR A 71 -5.71 -10.42 5.36
N ASP A 72 -6.94 -10.03 5.66
CA ASP A 72 -8.05 -10.91 6.01
C ASP A 72 -8.50 -11.79 4.83
N GLN A 73 -8.16 -11.40 3.60
CA GLN A 73 -8.53 -12.12 2.38
C GLN A 73 -7.53 -13.22 2.03
N HIS A 74 -8.00 -14.27 1.36
CA HIS A 74 -7.17 -15.38 0.88
C HIS A 74 -7.27 -15.50 -0.65
N PRO A 75 -6.18 -15.22 -1.40
CA PRO A 75 -4.86 -14.79 -0.92
C PRO A 75 -4.86 -13.36 -0.34
N ALA A 76 -3.85 -13.03 0.48
CA ALA A 76 -3.65 -11.69 1.01
C ALA A 76 -3.44 -10.67 -0.13
N LEU A 77 -4.06 -9.51 0.00
CA LEU A 77 -4.08 -8.47 -1.02
C LEU A 77 -3.66 -7.10 -0.46
N LEU A 78 -3.08 -6.27 -1.34
CA LEU A 78 -2.84 -4.85 -1.10
C LEU A 78 -3.62 -4.05 -2.14
N ARG A 79 -4.54 -3.19 -1.70
CA ARG A 79 -5.24 -2.25 -2.58
C ARG A 79 -4.42 -0.97 -2.70
N VAL A 80 -4.12 -0.56 -3.92
CA VAL A 80 -3.40 0.67 -4.23
C VAL A 80 -4.34 1.57 -5.02
N VAL A 81 -4.54 2.82 -4.58
CA VAL A 81 -5.38 3.79 -5.27
C VAL A 81 -4.64 5.10 -5.45
N ALA A 82 -4.93 5.78 -6.56
CA ALA A 82 -4.52 7.16 -6.74
C ALA A 82 -5.32 8.04 -5.76
N PRO A 83 -4.69 8.92 -4.96
CA PRO A 83 -5.41 9.76 -4.01
C PRO A 83 -6.42 10.69 -4.71
N GLU A 84 -6.19 11.05 -5.97
CA GLU A 84 -7.08 11.89 -6.76
C GLU A 84 -8.30 11.13 -7.31
N LEU A 85 -8.27 9.79 -7.29
CA LEU A 85 -9.32 8.95 -7.84
C LEU A 85 -9.53 7.69 -6.97
N PRO A 86 -10.16 7.83 -5.78
CA PRO A 86 -10.32 6.71 -4.83
C PRO A 86 -11.12 5.52 -5.40
N GLY A 87 -11.85 5.72 -6.50
CA GLY A 87 -12.58 4.67 -7.21
C GLY A 87 -11.72 3.80 -8.14
N VAL A 88 -10.53 4.28 -8.57
CA VAL A 88 -9.66 3.57 -9.51
C VAL A 88 -8.35 3.19 -8.82
N GLY A 89 -8.03 1.91 -8.91
CA GLY A 89 -6.85 1.37 -8.26
C GLY A 89 -6.55 -0.05 -8.66
N GLU A 90 -5.41 -0.53 -8.20
CA GLU A 90 -4.85 -1.85 -8.46
C GLU A 90 -4.93 -2.70 -7.20
N SER A 91 -5.13 -4.01 -7.36
CA SER A 91 -5.04 -4.95 -6.25
C SER A 91 -3.84 -5.86 -6.48
N VAL A 92 -2.89 -5.84 -5.55
CA VAL A 92 -1.62 -6.57 -5.66
C VAL A 92 -1.61 -7.75 -4.70
N ARG A 93 -1.18 -8.92 -5.16
CA ARG A 93 -0.90 -10.10 -4.34
C ARG A 93 0.52 -10.60 -4.56
N VAL A 94 0.99 -11.48 -3.69
CA VAL A 94 2.26 -12.20 -3.87
C VAL A 94 1.99 -13.61 -4.39
N LYS A 95 2.77 -14.05 -5.37
CA LYS A 95 2.78 -15.44 -5.85
C LYS A 95 4.22 -15.90 -6.07
N ALA A 96 4.48 -17.19 -5.89
CA ALA A 96 5.73 -17.78 -6.33
C ALA A 96 5.84 -17.69 -7.86
N GLY A 97 6.93 -17.11 -8.34
CA GLY A 97 7.33 -17.09 -9.75
C GLY A 97 8.23 -18.27 -10.11
N VAL A 98 8.82 -18.20 -11.29
CA VAL A 98 9.78 -19.22 -11.77
C VAL A 98 10.98 -19.28 -10.82
N GLY A 99 11.40 -20.49 -10.44
CA GLY A 99 12.49 -20.69 -9.49
C GLY A 99 12.14 -20.41 -8.02
N GLY A 100 10.86 -20.23 -7.69
CA GLY A 100 10.40 -20.00 -6.32
C GLY A 100 10.62 -18.58 -5.80
N VAL A 101 11.15 -17.68 -6.63
CA VAL A 101 11.29 -16.26 -6.30
C VAL A 101 9.88 -15.68 -6.12
N PRO A 102 9.57 -14.96 -5.04
CA PRO A 102 8.26 -14.32 -4.86
C PRO A 102 8.13 -13.11 -5.79
N TRP A 103 6.95 -12.94 -6.39
CA TRP A 103 6.60 -11.84 -7.30
C TRP A 103 5.33 -11.12 -6.86
N PHE A 104 5.31 -9.80 -7.09
CA PHE A 104 4.08 -9.03 -7.04
C PHE A 104 3.26 -9.25 -8.32
N ILE A 105 2.00 -9.60 -8.13
CA ILE A 105 1.05 -9.91 -9.20
C ILE A 105 -0.13 -8.95 -9.10
N SER A 106 -0.47 -8.32 -10.21
CA SER A 106 -1.61 -7.43 -10.33
C SER A 106 -2.95 -8.16 -10.32
N SER A 107 -4.05 -7.42 -10.23
CA SER A 107 -5.41 -7.96 -10.29
C SER A 107 -5.70 -8.63 -11.64
N THR A 108 -5.07 -8.16 -12.73
CA THR A 108 -5.15 -8.77 -14.06
C THR A 108 -4.41 -10.10 -14.16
N GLY A 109 -3.56 -10.42 -13.18
CA GLY A 109 -2.72 -11.62 -13.17
C GLY A 109 -1.32 -11.41 -13.75
N ASP A 110 -1.02 -10.21 -14.26
CA ASP A 110 0.30 -9.90 -14.81
C ASP A 110 1.34 -9.72 -13.69
N PRO A 111 2.58 -10.20 -13.92
CA PRO A 111 3.70 -9.92 -13.04
C PRO A 111 4.08 -8.43 -13.09
N LEU A 112 4.28 -7.83 -11.93
CA LEU A 112 4.72 -6.43 -11.80
C LEU A 112 6.24 -6.36 -11.67
N ALA A 113 6.79 -7.02 -10.65
CA ALA A 113 8.22 -7.16 -10.38
C ALA A 113 8.46 -8.27 -9.32
N PRO A 114 9.68 -8.80 -9.21
CA PRO A 114 10.08 -9.62 -8.05
C PRO A 114 9.90 -8.86 -6.73
N CYS A 115 9.61 -9.55 -5.63
CA CYS A 115 9.33 -8.89 -4.34
C CYS A 115 10.54 -8.16 -3.72
N HIS A 116 11.76 -8.42 -4.20
CA HIS A 116 12.96 -7.67 -3.80
C HIS A 116 13.15 -6.37 -4.59
N ASP A 117 12.42 -6.17 -5.69
CA ASP A 117 12.48 -4.97 -6.52
C ASP A 117 11.26 -4.07 -6.28
N LEU A 118 11.27 -3.39 -5.13
CA LEU A 118 10.20 -2.47 -4.74
C LEU A 118 10.11 -1.25 -5.67
N THR A 119 11.26 -0.75 -6.14
CA THR A 119 11.33 0.39 -7.05
C THR A 119 10.68 0.07 -8.39
N GLY A 120 11.02 -1.08 -8.99
CA GLY A 120 10.40 -1.57 -10.21
C GLY A 120 8.91 -1.82 -10.05
N ALA A 121 8.49 -2.42 -8.92
CA ALA A 121 7.07 -2.61 -8.61
C ALA A 121 6.30 -1.28 -8.57
N CYS A 122 6.83 -0.27 -7.86
CA CYS A 122 6.22 1.05 -7.77
C CYS A 122 6.13 1.74 -9.15
N ALA A 123 7.21 1.67 -9.95
CA ALA A 123 7.24 2.24 -11.28
C ALA A 123 6.20 1.58 -12.21
N THR A 124 6.08 0.26 -12.20
CA THR A 124 5.09 -0.45 -13.02
C THR A 124 3.66 -0.13 -12.58
N ILE A 125 3.39 -0.05 -11.27
CA ILE A 125 2.06 0.35 -10.76
C ILE A 125 1.74 1.79 -11.19
N ALA A 126 2.70 2.72 -11.04
CA ALA A 126 2.52 4.11 -11.43
C ALA A 126 2.30 4.24 -12.95
N ALA A 127 3.00 3.48 -13.78
CA ALA A 127 2.80 3.48 -15.23
C ALA A 127 1.39 2.98 -15.62
N ARG A 128 0.87 1.96 -14.92
CA ARG A 128 -0.48 1.42 -15.15
C ARG A 128 -1.59 2.38 -14.73
N LEU A 129 -1.44 2.99 -13.54
CA LEU A 129 -2.47 3.84 -12.96
C LEU A 129 -2.35 5.32 -13.37
N GLY A 130 -1.17 5.75 -13.83
CA GLY A 130 -0.83 7.13 -14.18
C GLY A 130 -1.77 7.78 -15.19
N PRO A 131 -2.14 7.13 -16.30
CA PRO A 131 -3.10 7.68 -17.26
C PRO A 131 -4.46 8.00 -16.64
N PHE A 132 -4.96 7.14 -15.76
CA PHE A 132 -6.24 7.34 -15.08
C PHE A 132 -6.17 8.47 -14.04
N ALA A 133 -5.07 8.54 -13.29
CA ALA A 133 -4.82 9.62 -12.33
C ALA A 133 -4.68 10.98 -13.04
N ALA A 134 -4.01 11.02 -14.20
CA ALA A 134 -3.87 12.25 -14.99
C ALA A 134 -5.22 12.73 -15.54
N ALA A 135 -6.01 11.84 -16.12
CA ALA A 135 -7.35 12.17 -16.62
C ALA A 135 -8.27 12.68 -15.51
N ALA A 136 -8.18 12.12 -14.29
CA ALA A 136 -8.94 12.59 -13.14
C ALA A 136 -8.62 14.04 -12.77
N ARG A 137 -7.34 14.44 -12.82
CA ARG A 137 -6.92 15.82 -12.52
C ARG A 137 -7.48 16.81 -13.54
N THR A 138 -7.38 16.51 -14.82
CA THR A 138 -7.91 17.39 -15.88
C THR A 138 -9.44 17.53 -15.81
N GLY A 139 -10.17 16.43 -15.56
CA GLY A 139 -11.62 16.49 -15.40
C GLY A 139 -12.09 17.24 -14.14
N ALA A 140 -11.29 17.24 -13.07
CA ALA A 140 -11.58 18.01 -11.87
C ALA A 140 -11.40 19.53 -12.10
N GLU A 141 -10.40 19.93 -12.88
CA GLU A 141 -10.16 21.34 -13.23
C GLU A 141 -11.27 21.92 -14.11
N GLU A 142 -11.81 21.13 -15.04
CA GLU A 142 -12.87 21.58 -15.97
C GLU A 142 -14.24 21.71 -15.28
N GLY A 143 -14.54 20.83 -14.31
CA GLY A 143 -15.77 20.93 -13.49
C GLY A 143 -15.77 22.06 -12.45
N GLY A 144 -14.62 22.70 -12.21
CA GLY A 144 -14.47 23.80 -11.25
C GLY A 144 -14.57 25.20 -11.87
N ARG A 145 -14.67 25.33 -13.20
CA ARG A 145 -14.58 26.61 -13.92
C ARG A 145 -15.92 27.15 -14.43
N SER A 146 -17.02 26.85 -13.74
CA SER A 146 -18.30 27.53 -13.95
C SER A 146 -18.54 28.55 -12.85
N VAL A 147 -18.14 29.81 -13.12
CA VAL A 147 -18.67 31.03 -12.51
C VAL A 147 -18.95 32.04 -13.61
#